data_AF-A0AAW8KRQ4-F1
#
_entry.id   AF-A0AAW8KRQ4-F1
#
_cell.length_a   1.000
_cell.length_b   1.000
_cell.length_c   1.000
_cell.angle_alpha   90.00
_cell.angle_beta   90.00
_cell.angle_gamma   90.00
#
_symmetry.space_group_name_H-M   'P 1'
#
loop_
_entity.id
_entity.type
_entity.pdbx_description
1 polymer ?
#
loop_
_entity_poly.entity_id
_entity_poly.type
_entity_poly.pdbx_seq_one_letter_code
_entity_poly.pdbx_strand_id
1 'polypeptide(L)'
;VGLFTQSGAIARTFQNLIDIGQVGINIPIPVPVPFFSFTGSRGSKLGDLGPYGKQAVQFYTQTKTITSRWFEDSHEVGGVNTTISLR
;
A
#
# COMPACT_ATOMS: atom_id res chain seq x y z
N VAL A 1 -2.56 9.18 22.19
CA VAL A 1 -2.02 9.94 23.36
C VAL A 1 -1.70 11.35 22.92
N GLY A 2 -1.78 12.35 23.80
CA GLY A 2 -1.44 13.75 23.49
C GLY A 2 -0.26 14.24 24.31
N LEU A 3 0.64 15.02 23.69
CA LEU A 3 1.68 15.81 24.36
C LEU A 3 1.37 17.29 24.15
N PHE A 4 1.28 18.05 25.24
CA PHE A 4 1.15 19.51 25.19
C PHE A 4 2.52 20.14 25.46
N THR A 5 3.10 20.78 24.46
CA THR A 5 4.42 21.40 24.57
C THR A 5 4.59 22.53 23.55
N GLN A 6 5.45 23.49 23.89
CA GLN A 6 5.92 24.54 22.99
C GLN A 6 7.28 24.18 22.36
N SER A 7 7.95 23.12 22.83
CA SER A 7 9.27 22.71 22.33
C SER A 7 9.15 21.68 21.21
N GLY A 8 9.58 22.06 20.00
CA GLY A 8 9.64 21.16 18.86
C GLY A 8 10.61 19.98 19.05
N ALA A 9 11.69 20.18 19.81
CA ALA A 9 12.64 19.10 20.13
C ALA A 9 11.98 18.01 20.98
N ILE A 10 11.20 18.40 21.99
CA ILE A 10 10.46 17.46 22.84
C ILE A 10 9.37 16.77 22.01
N ALA A 11 8.63 17.52 21.19
CA ALA A 11 7.59 16.95 20.32
C ALA A 11 8.16 15.89 19.36
N ARG A 12 9.29 16.17 18.72
CA ARG A 12 9.97 15.24 17.80
C ARG A 12 10.48 14.00 18.52
N THR A 13 11.09 14.16 19.69
CA THR A 13 11.56 13.03 20.49
C THR A 13 10.40 12.15 20.95
N PHE A 14 9.32 12.77 21.44
CA PHE A 14 8.13 12.06 21.90
C PHE A 14 7.46 11.26 20.78
N GLN A 15 7.16 11.89 19.63
CA GLN A 15 6.47 11.20 18.53
C GLN A 15 7.28 10.04 17.92
N ASN A 16 8.62 10.07 18.03
CA ASN A 16 9.49 9.05 17.45
C ASN A 16 9.77 7.88 18.41
N LEU A 17 9.88 8.14 19.71
CA LEU A 17 10.26 7.12 20.69
C LEU A 17 9.06 6.39 21.30
N ILE A 18 7.85 6.96 21.19
CA ILE A 18 6.67 6.37 21.81
C ILE A 18 6.13 5.19 21.00
N ASP A 19 5.89 4.06 21.67
CA ASP A 19 5.29 2.87 21.08
C ASP A 19 3.75 2.96 21.05
N ILE A 20 3.19 3.95 20.36
CA ILE A 20 1.74 4.18 20.26
C ILE A 20 1.34 4.51 18.81
N GLY A 21 0.24 3.89 18.33
CA GLY A 21 -0.23 4.10 16.96
C GLY A 21 -0.69 5.53 16.64
N GLN A 22 -1.32 6.22 17.59
CA GLN A 22 -1.83 7.59 17.42
C GLN A 22 -1.25 8.56 18.45
N VAL A 23 -0.58 9.58 17.93
CA VAL A 23 0.11 10.62 18.71
C VAL A 23 -0.40 12.00 18.29
N GLY A 24 -0.83 12.80 19.26
CA GLY A 24 -1.23 14.19 19.06
C GLY A 24 -0.24 15.14 19.74
N ILE A 25 0.14 16.22 19.07
CA ILE A 25 0.92 17.32 19.65
C ILE A 25 0.00 18.52 19.76
N ASN A 26 -0.22 19.02 20.98
CA ASN A 26 -1.18 20.07 21.30
C ASN A 26 -2.64 19.75 20.87
N ILE A 27 -2.97 18.47 20.74
CA ILE A 27 -4.30 17.97 20.36
C ILE A 27 -4.70 16.85 21.33
N PRO A 28 -5.84 16.97 22.04
CA PRO A 28 -6.25 15.98 23.03
C PRO A 28 -6.77 14.68 22.41
N ILE A 29 -7.40 14.76 21.24
CA ILE A 29 -8.03 13.63 20.53
C ILE A 29 -7.43 13.55 19.12
N PRO A 30 -6.32 12.81 18.92
CA PRO A 30 -5.65 12.71 17.63
C PRO A 30 -6.28 11.64 16.73
N VAL A 31 -7.58 11.77 16.45
CA VAL A 31 -8.28 10.83 15.56
C VAL A 31 -7.94 11.19 14.10
N PRO A 32 -7.42 10.24 13.30
CA PRO A 32 -7.14 10.48 11.89
C PRO A 32 -8.42 10.78 11.11
N VAL A 33 -8.36 11.73 10.18
CA VAL A 33 -9.46 11.96 9.24
C VAL A 33 -9.65 10.76 8.30
N PRO A 34 -10.83 10.56 7.68
CA PRO A 34 -11.18 9.31 6.97
C PRO A 34 -10.24 8.90 5.82
N PHE A 35 -9.42 9.82 5.30
CA PHE A 35 -8.42 9.54 4.27
C PHE A 35 -7.18 8.82 4.81
N PHE A 36 -6.92 8.92 6.11
CA PHE A 36 -5.86 8.21 6.81
C PHE A 36 -6.44 7.02 7.58
N SER A 37 -5.64 5.97 7.69
CA SER A 37 -6.06 4.75 8.39
C SER A 37 -5.91 4.90 9.90
N PHE A 38 -6.87 4.34 10.64
CA PHE A 38 -6.79 4.29 12.09
C PHE A 38 -5.71 3.30 12.53
N THR A 39 -4.78 3.75 13.36
CA THR A 39 -3.67 2.97 13.90
C THR A 39 -3.87 2.69 15.39
N GLY A 40 -3.44 1.51 15.82
CA GLY A 40 -3.33 1.14 17.23
C GLY A 40 -2.05 0.33 17.44
N SER A 41 -1.57 0.28 18.67
CA SER A 41 -0.40 -0.53 19.07
C SER A 41 -0.74 -1.43 20.25
N ARG A 42 0.09 -2.45 20.49
CA ARG A 42 -0.09 -3.43 21.59
C ARG A 42 -1.48 -4.08 21.52
N GLY A 43 -2.23 -4.10 22.63
CA GLY A 43 -3.58 -4.67 22.69
C GLY A 43 -4.71 -3.72 22.25
N SER A 44 -4.41 -2.53 21.74
CA SER A 44 -5.46 -1.56 21.34
C SER A 44 -6.07 -1.81 19.95
N LYS A 45 -5.45 -2.68 19.14
CA LYS A 45 -5.95 -3.12 17.84
C LYS A 45 -5.58 -4.59 17.65
N LEU A 46 -6.54 -5.38 17.17
CA LEU A 46 -6.29 -6.76 16.74
C LEU A 46 -6.29 -6.79 15.21
N GLY A 47 -5.31 -7.49 14.63
CA GLY A 47 -5.11 -7.58 13.18
C GLY A 47 -4.24 -6.46 12.61
N ASP A 48 -3.85 -6.63 11.35
CA ASP A 48 -2.81 -5.79 10.73
C ASP A 48 -3.38 -4.51 10.12
N LEU A 49 -4.55 -4.60 9.48
CA LEU A 49 -5.20 -3.50 8.76
C LEU A 49 -6.21 -2.78 9.65
N GLY A 50 -6.17 -1.45 9.62
CA GLY A 50 -7.10 -0.59 10.35
C GLY A 50 -8.31 -0.15 9.52
N PRO A 51 -9.37 0.35 10.17
CA PRO A 51 -10.49 0.99 9.48
C PRO A 51 -10.05 2.29 8.81
N TYR A 52 -10.77 2.67 7.75
CA TYR A 52 -10.55 3.85 6.92
C TYR A 52 -9.26 3.87 6.09
N GLY A 53 -9.15 4.90 5.24
CA GLY A 53 -8.02 5.13 4.37
C GLY A 53 -7.69 3.97 3.44
N LYS A 54 -6.41 3.88 3.06
CA LYS A 54 -5.91 2.85 2.15
C LYS A 54 -5.95 1.44 2.76
N GLN A 55 -5.80 1.32 4.09
CA GLN A 55 -5.82 0.01 4.76
C GLN A 55 -7.20 -0.66 4.66
N ALA A 56 -8.29 0.13 4.69
CA ALA A 56 -9.63 -0.42 4.47
C ALA A 56 -9.79 -1.01 3.07
N VAL A 57 -9.28 -0.34 2.04
CA VAL A 57 -9.30 -0.87 0.66
C VAL A 57 -8.52 -2.17 0.58
N GLN A 58 -7.33 -2.23 1.18
CA GLN A 58 -6.52 -3.46 1.25
C GLN A 58 -7.21 -4.57 2.05
N PHE A 59 -8.03 -4.26 3.05
CA PHE A 59 -8.74 -5.24 3.85
C PHE A 59 -9.92 -5.86 3.09
N TYR A 60 -10.68 -5.04 2.35
CA TYR A 60 -11.85 -5.48 1.60
C TYR A 60 -11.55 -5.99 0.19
N THR A 61 -10.30 -5.88 -0.28
CA THR A 61 -9.89 -6.35 -1.60
C THR A 61 -8.75 -7.36 -1.49
N GLN A 62 -8.55 -8.15 -2.54
CA GLN A 62 -7.45 -9.10 -2.62
C GLN A 62 -6.61 -8.79 -3.85
N THR A 63 -5.29 -8.82 -3.68
CA THR A 63 -4.36 -8.66 -4.81
C THR A 63 -4.44 -9.87 -5.73
N LYS A 64 -4.73 -9.63 -7.01
CA LYS A 64 -4.69 -10.63 -8.07
C LYS A 64 -3.59 -10.26 -9.06
N THR A 65 -2.67 -11.19 -9.32
CA THR A 65 -1.60 -11.02 -10.31
C THR A 65 -1.94 -11.86 -11.55
N ILE A 66 -1.94 -11.24 -12.73
CA ILE A 66 -2.21 -11.90 -14.01
C ILE A 66 -0.98 -11.71 -14.91
N THR A 67 -0.40 -12.82 -15.36
CA THR A 67 0.61 -12.83 -16.42
C THR A 67 -0.03 -13.43 -17.66
N SER A 68 0.00 -12.71 -18.78
CA SER A 68 -0.60 -13.19 -20.03
C SER A 68 0.35 -13.00 -21.21
N ARG A 69 0.30 -13.94 -22.16
CA ARG A 69 1.00 -13.88 -23.44
C ARG A 69 0.04 -14.40 -24.51
N TRP A 70 -0.10 -13.65 -25.59
CA TRP A 70 -0.82 -14.06 -26.79
C TRP A 70 0.19 -14.22 -27.93
N PHE A 71 0.12 -15.35 -28.63
CA PHE A 71 0.85 -15.54 -29.89
C PHE A 71 -0.10 -15.22 -31.04
N GLU A 72 0.38 -14.56 -32.09
CA GLU A 72 -0.38 -14.42 -33.33
C GLU A 72 -0.34 -15.74 -34.12
N ASP A 73 -1.43 -16.07 -34.82
CA ASP A 73 -1.54 -17.26 -35.70
C ASP A 73 -0.69 -17.15 -37.00
N SER A 74 0.23 -16.20 -37.07
CA SER A 74 1.15 -16.01 -38.21
C SER A 74 2.62 -16.08 -37.80
N HIS A 75 2.98 -17.03 -36.95
CA HIS A 75 4.26 -17.71 -37.17
C HIS A 75 4.06 -18.80 -38.23
N GLU A 76 3.74 -18.36 -39.45
CA GLU A 76 4.34 -18.99 -40.61
C GLU A 76 5.85 -18.80 -40.41
N VAL A 77 6.48 -19.78 -39.77
CA VAL A 77 7.92 -20.01 -39.94
C VAL A 77 8.05 -20.28 -41.43
N GLY A 78 8.33 -19.21 -42.18
CA GLY A 78 8.36 -19.19 -43.63
C GLY A 78 9.04 -20.44 -44.13
N GLY A 79 8.24 -21.36 -44.67
CA GLY A 79 8.69 -22.60 -45.24
C GLY A 79 9.72 -22.27 -46.30
N VAL A 80 10.94 -22.74 -46.03
CA VAL A 80 12.12 -22.80 -46.89
C VAL A 80 11.82 -22.60 -48.39
N ASN A 81 12.43 -21.56 -48.99
CA ASN A 81 12.44 -21.35 -50.45
C ASN A 81 13.27 -22.44 -51.14
N THR A 82 12.65 -23.51 -51.65
CA THR A 82 13.33 -24.59 -52.41
C THR A 82 12.61 -24.97 -53.70
N THR A 83 12.41 -24.05 -54.65
CA THR A 83 12.54 -24.31 -56.11
C THR A 83 12.23 -23.08 -56.95
N ILE A 84 13.04 -22.86 -58.00
CA ILE A 84 12.94 -21.79 -58.99
C ILE A 84 11.91 -22.18 -60.05
N SER A 85 10.97 -21.28 -60.38
CA SER A 85 10.10 -21.42 -61.56
C SER A 85 10.80 -20.86 -62.79
N LEU A 86 11.06 -21.73 -63.77
CA LEU A 86 11.47 -21.35 -65.12
C LEU A 86 10.22 -21.25 -66.01
N ARG A 87 10.07 -20.12 -66.70
CA ARG A 87 9.22 -19.97 -67.89
C ARG A 87 10.09 -19.83 -69.11
#